data_AF-A0A521GPV2-F1
#
_entry.id   AF-A0A521GPV2-F1
#
_cell.length_a   1.000
_cell.length_b   1.000
_cell.length_c   1.000
_cell.angle_alpha   90.00
_cell.angle_beta   90.00
_cell.angle_gamma   90.00
#
_symmetry.space_group_name_H-M   'P 1'
#
loop_
_entity.id
_entity.type
_entity.pdbx_description
1 polymer ?
#
loop_
_entity_poly.entity_id
_entity_poly.type
_entity_poly.pdbx_seq_one_letter_code
_entity_poly.pdbx_strand_id
1 'polypeptide(L)'
;QNEAGAGFEFINSIKGGVVPSEYIPAVRKGIEEAMNNGVIAGYPVVDIKAELYDGSYHEVDSNEMAFSIAGSMGFQEGVKKASPTLLEPVMKVVVVTPEEFMGDTIGDLNSKRGRIDSMEDLSSGIKEITAFVPLGEMFGYTTNLRSMTQGRASSSMELDHYADVPPNVAQAIIAKNAK
;
A
#
# COMPACT_ATOMS: atom_id res chain seq x y z
N GLN A 1 2.22 8.67 12.57
CA GLN A 1 1.90 8.38 11.16
C GLN A 1 2.36 9.56 10.32
N ASN A 2 2.92 9.32 9.14
CA ASN A 2 3.26 10.38 8.19
C ASN A 2 2.04 10.68 7.29
N GLU A 3 2.07 11.79 6.54
CA GLU A 3 1.04 12.05 5.53
C GLU A 3 1.11 11.00 4.41
N ALA A 4 -0.03 10.71 3.76
CA ALA A 4 -0.09 9.72 2.69
C ALA A 4 0.83 10.13 1.53
N GLY A 5 1.73 9.24 1.12
CA GLY A 5 2.73 9.51 0.09
C GLY A 5 3.92 10.38 0.53
N ALA A 6 4.00 10.78 1.80
CA ALA A 6 5.15 11.51 2.34
C ALA A 6 6.35 10.59 2.64
N GLY A 7 6.14 9.26 2.64
CA GLY A 7 7.21 8.28 2.77
C GLY A 7 7.78 8.18 4.19
N PHE A 8 9.06 7.82 4.28
CA PHE A 8 9.75 7.60 5.55
C PHE A 8 10.42 8.88 6.06
N GLU A 9 10.11 9.27 7.30
CA GLU A 9 10.77 10.38 8.00
C GLU A 9 11.50 9.85 9.25
N PHE A 10 12.80 10.13 9.35
CA PHE A 10 13.61 9.79 10.51
C PHE A 10 13.95 11.06 11.31
N ILE A 11 13.53 11.12 12.56
CA ILE A 11 13.72 12.25 13.47
C ILE A 11 14.74 11.83 14.53
N ASN A 12 15.83 12.60 14.65
CA ASN A 12 16.81 12.43 15.70
C ASN A 12 16.61 13.46 16.81
N SER A 13 16.12 13.00 17.96
CA SER A 13 15.85 13.79 19.16
C SER A 13 16.79 13.43 20.33
N ILE A 14 17.88 12.70 20.07
CA ILE A 14 18.86 12.29 21.09
C ILE A 14 19.49 13.51 21.77
N LYS A 15 19.56 13.46 23.10
CA LYS A 15 20.21 14.48 23.95
C LYS A 15 21.30 13.85 24.80
N GLY A 16 22.32 14.63 25.16
CA GLY A 16 23.33 14.23 26.15
C GLY A 16 24.30 13.12 25.70
N GLY A 17 24.33 12.74 24.42
CA GLY A 17 25.30 11.77 23.90
C GLY A 17 25.03 10.32 24.33
N VAL A 18 23.82 10.00 24.79
CA VAL A 18 23.44 8.63 25.21
C VAL A 18 23.50 7.60 24.08
N VAL A 19 23.48 8.07 22.83
CA VAL A 19 23.82 7.33 21.63
C VAL A 19 24.88 8.13 20.87
N PRO A 20 26.07 7.56 20.61
CA PRO A 20 27.09 8.20 19.79
C PRO A 20 26.55 8.54 18.39
N SER A 21 26.83 9.76 17.93
CA SER A 21 26.27 10.26 16.65
C SER A 21 26.68 9.44 15.43
N GLU A 22 27.81 8.72 15.52
CA GLU A 22 28.29 7.79 14.51
C GLU A 22 27.40 6.56 14.30
N TYR A 23 26.63 6.15 15.31
CA TYR A 23 25.74 4.99 15.23
C TYR A 23 24.30 5.33 14.84
N ILE A 24 23.93 6.62 14.83
CA ILE A 24 22.59 7.06 14.44
C ILE A 24 22.24 6.65 12.99
N PRO A 25 23.14 6.77 12.00
CA PRO A 25 22.89 6.25 10.65
C PRO A 25 22.62 4.74 10.63
N ALA A 26 23.25 3.97 11.52
CA ALA A 26 23.05 2.53 11.62
C ALA A 26 21.64 2.20 12.12
N VAL A 27 21.15 2.91 13.13
CA VAL A 27 19.76 2.77 13.62
C VAL A 27 18.77 3.04 12.49
N ARG A 28 18.96 4.15 11.76
CA ARG A 28 18.12 4.50 10.60
C ARG A 28 18.13 3.39 9.55
N LYS A 29 19.31 2.87 9.20
CA LYS A 29 19.45 1.77 8.24
C LYS A 29 18.69 0.51 8.69
N GLY A 30 18.81 0.14 9.96
CA GLY A 30 18.08 -0.99 10.54
C GLY A 30 16.55 -0.83 10.45
N ILE A 31 16.06 0.39 10.67
CA ILE A 31 14.64 0.73 10.49
C ILE A 31 14.24 0.59 9.01
N GLU A 32 15.01 1.16 8.09
CA GLU A 32 14.72 1.09 6.64
C GLU A 32 14.72 -0.36 6.12
N GLU A 33 15.65 -1.20 6.58
CA GLU A 33 15.69 -2.62 6.25
C GLU A 33 14.43 -3.35 6.78
N ALA A 34 14.04 -3.10 8.03
CA ALA A 34 12.84 -3.68 8.61
C ALA A 34 11.55 -3.19 7.91
N MET A 35 11.51 -1.92 7.49
CA MET A 35 10.44 -1.35 6.70
C MET A 35 10.28 -2.07 5.37
N ASN A 36 11.38 -2.28 4.64
CA ASN A 36 11.35 -2.94 3.34
C ASN A 36 10.96 -4.42 3.41
N ASN A 37 11.35 -5.11 4.48
CA ASN A 37 10.97 -6.51 4.71
C ASN A 37 9.50 -6.69 5.09
N GLY A 38 8.87 -5.64 5.65
CA GLY A 38 7.49 -5.70 6.14
C GLY A 38 7.35 -6.38 7.49
N VAL A 39 6.34 -5.96 8.26
CA VAL A 39 6.14 -6.44 9.64
C VAL A 39 4.94 -7.37 9.79
N ILE A 40 3.85 -7.16 9.05
CA ILE A 40 2.62 -7.95 9.21
C ILE A 40 2.56 -9.13 8.24
N ALA A 41 2.73 -8.85 6.95
CA ALA A 41 2.45 -9.81 5.87
C ALA A 41 3.54 -9.80 4.79
N GLY A 42 4.75 -9.34 5.13
CA GLY A 42 5.89 -9.27 4.22
C GLY A 42 5.82 -8.16 3.16
N TYR A 43 4.91 -7.20 3.32
CA TYR A 43 4.82 -6.03 2.43
C TYR A 43 5.56 -4.83 3.03
N PRO A 44 6.23 -4.02 2.19
CA PRO A 44 6.92 -2.83 2.65
C PRO A 44 6.01 -1.89 3.44
N VAL A 45 6.54 -1.36 4.53
CA VAL A 45 5.83 -0.38 5.36
C VAL A 45 6.11 1.02 4.82
N VAL A 46 5.06 1.80 4.59
CA VAL A 46 5.13 3.16 4.03
C VAL A 46 4.52 4.19 4.98
N ASP A 47 4.81 5.47 4.74
CA ASP A 47 4.21 6.62 5.43
C ASP A 47 4.37 6.60 6.97
N ILE A 48 5.59 6.32 7.44
CA ILE A 48 5.95 6.29 8.85
C ILE A 48 6.95 7.40 9.21
N LYS A 49 6.75 7.96 10.41
CA LYS A 49 7.76 8.76 11.12
C LYS A 49 8.37 7.90 12.24
N ALA A 50 9.69 7.79 12.27
CA ALA A 50 10.42 7.14 13.37
C ALA A 50 11.27 8.18 14.10
N GLU A 51 11.06 8.30 15.41
CA GLU A 51 11.80 9.22 16.26
C GLU A 51 12.74 8.45 17.19
N LEU A 52 14.04 8.72 17.10
CA LEU A 52 15.05 8.26 18.03
C LEU A 52 15.23 9.31 19.12
N TYR A 53 14.70 9.05 20.31
CA TYR A 53 14.69 10.02 21.43
C TYR A 53 15.51 9.57 22.65
N ASP A 54 15.86 8.29 22.76
CA ASP A 54 16.61 7.73 23.89
C ASP A 54 17.44 6.50 23.46
N GLY A 55 18.36 6.07 24.31
CA GLY A 55 19.17 4.87 24.09
C GLY A 55 20.32 4.72 25.09
N SER A 56 21.14 3.69 24.89
CA SER A 56 22.35 3.43 25.67
C SER A 56 23.37 2.70 24.83
N TYR A 57 24.65 2.84 25.16
CA TYR A 57 25.74 2.12 24.51
C TYR A 57 26.74 1.56 25.53
N HIS A 58 27.54 0.60 25.11
CA HIS A 58 28.66 0.04 25.84
C HIS A 58 29.94 0.24 25.03
N GLU A 59 31.00 0.78 25.64
CA GLU A 59 32.19 1.24 24.90
C GLU A 59 32.89 0.15 24.08
N VAL A 60 32.81 -1.11 24.53
CA VAL A 60 33.55 -2.22 23.90
C VAL A 60 32.65 -3.09 23.02
N ASP A 61 31.37 -3.24 23.40
CA ASP A 61 30.46 -4.20 22.75
C ASP A 61 29.52 -3.53 21.75
N SER A 62 29.33 -2.21 21.85
CA SER A 62 28.54 -1.48 20.87
C SER A 62 29.28 -1.31 19.56
N ASN A 63 28.58 -1.58 18.47
CA ASN A 63 29.07 -1.45 17.11
C ASN A 63 27.90 -1.12 16.18
N GLU A 64 28.22 -0.74 14.94
CA GLU A 64 27.24 -0.36 13.91
C GLU A 64 26.18 -1.44 13.69
N MET A 65 26.59 -2.71 13.61
CA MET A 65 25.68 -3.83 13.39
C MET A 65 24.68 -3.99 14.55
N ALA A 66 25.14 -3.85 15.79
CA ALA A 66 24.28 -3.92 16.97
C ALA A 66 23.19 -2.84 16.96
N PHE A 67 23.53 -1.60 16.61
CA PHE A 67 22.57 -0.51 16.50
C PHE A 67 21.60 -0.66 15.32
N SER A 68 22.05 -1.23 14.20
CA SER A 68 21.17 -1.58 13.08
C SER A 68 20.14 -2.65 13.49
N ILE A 69 20.59 -3.73 14.13
CA ILE A 69 19.69 -4.79 14.62
C ILE A 69 18.72 -4.20 15.66
N ALA A 70 19.20 -3.37 16.59
CA ALA A 70 18.35 -2.73 17.59
C ALA A 70 17.27 -1.82 16.96
N GLY A 71 17.64 -1.04 15.94
CA GLY A 71 16.70 -0.22 15.17
C GLY A 71 15.64 -1.05 14.47
N SER A 72 16.04 -2.15 13.83
CA SER A 72 15.14 -3.11 13.17
C SER A 72 14.15 -3.74 14.14
N MET A 73 14.63 -4.24 15.28
CA MET A 73 13.77 -4.84 16.32
C MET A 73 12.82 -3.82 16.94
N GLY A 74 13.32 -2.62 17.26
CA GLY A 74 12.52 -1.53 17.80
C GLY A 74 11.39 -1.11 16.86
N PHE A 75 11.69 -1.03 15.56
CA PHE A 75 10.68 -0.74 14.54
C PHE A 75 9.60 -1.83 14.45
N GLN A 76 9.99 -3.10 14.36
CA GLN A 76 9.04 -4.22 14.26
C GLN A 76 8.07 -4.25 15.45
N GLU A 77 8.57 -4.08 16.67
CA GLU A 77 7.74 -4.05 17.88
C GLU A 77 6.87 -2.79 17.96
N GLY A 78 7.38 -1.64 17.52
CA GLY A 78 6.62 -0.39 17.43
C GLY A 78 5.44 -0.50 16.48
N VAL A 79 5.67 -1.02 15.26
CA VAL A 79 4.62 -1.18 14.24
C VAL A 79 3.51 -2.09 14.72
N LYS A 80 3.81 -3.23 15.36
CA LYS A 80 2.79 -4.16 15.88
C LYS A 80 1.85 -3.50 16.90
N LYS A 81 2.35 -2.53 17.67
CA LYS A 81 1.58 -1.79 18.68
C LYS A 81 0.81 -0.60 18.09
N ALA A 82 1.15 -0.17 16.87
CA ALA A 82 0.59 1.00 16.22
C ALA A 82 -0.67 0.71 15.38
N SER A 83 -1.32 -0.45 15.57
CA SER A 83 -2.51 -0.89 14.82
C SER A 83 -2.34 -0.76 13.29
N PRO A 84 -1.38 -1.50 12.70
CA PRO A 84 -1.01 -1.27 11.33
C PRO A 84 -2.03 -1.88 10.35
N THR A 85 -2.27 -1.20 9.23
CA THR A 85 -3.26 -1.58 8.21
C THR A 85 -2.57 -1.99 6.91
N LEU A 86 -3.17 -2.92 6.18
CA LEU A 86 -2.73 -3.27 4.82
C LEU A 86 -3.31 -2.28 3.81
N LEU A 87 -2.48 -1.85 2.87
CA LEU A 87 -2.89 -1.00 1.76
C LEU A 87 -2.94 -1.82 0.47
N GLU A 88 -3.96 -1.56 -0.36
CA GLU A 88 -4.06 -2.10 -1.72
C GLU A 88 -4.03 -0.97 -2.77
N PRO A 89 -3.41 -1.21 -3.93
CA PRO A 89 -3.44 -0.26 -5.03
C PRO A 89 -4.83 -0.22 -5.65
N VAL A 90 -5.40 0.98 -5.71
CA VAL A 90 -6.66 1.28 -6.38
C VAL A 90 -6.35 1.87 -7.74
N MET A 91 -6.92 1.25 -8.76
CA MET A 91 -6.76 1.64 -10.16
C MET A 91 -7.92 2.55 -10.55
N LYS A 92 -7.61 3.66 -11.23
CA LYS A 92 -8.60 4.38 -12.01
C LYS A 92 -8.80 3.63 -13.32
N VAL A 93 -10.00 3.12 -13.52
CA VAL A 93 -10.39 2.32 -14.68
C VAL A 93 -11.35 3.16 -15.52
N VAL A 94 -11.03 3.32 -16.80
CA VAL A 94 -11.92 3.97 -17.77
C VAL A 94 -12.37 2.91 -18.77
N VAL A 95 -13.68 2.71 -18.86
CA VAL A 95 -14.31 1.73 -19.76
C VAL A 95 -15.15 2.46 -20.79
N VAL A 96 -14.90 2.19 -22.06
CA VAL A 96 -15.68 2.73 -23.17
C VAL A 96 -16.50 1.60 -23.76
N THR A 97 -17.83 1.69 -23.70
CA THR A 97 -18.75 0.61 -24.06
C THR A 97 -20.02 1.14 -24.72
N PRO A 98 -20.64 0.42 -25.68
CA PRO A 98 -21.98 0.74 -26.17
C PRO A 98 -23.02 0.77 -25.05
N GLU A 99 -24.01 1.66 -25.15
CA GLU A 99 -25.07 1.86 -24.14
C GLU A 99 -25.84 0.57 -23.80
N GLU A 100 -26.02 -0.33 -24.77
CA GLU A 100 -26.68 -1.63 -24.57
C GLU A 100 -25.96 -2.54 -23.57
N PHE A 101 -24.65 -2.36 -23.36
CA PHE A 101 -23.83 -3.15 -22.42
C PHE A 101 -23.46 -2.39 -21.15
N MET A 102 -23.93 -1.16 -21.01
CA MET A 102 -23.60 -0.29 -19.87
C MET A 102 -24.00 -0.95 -18.55
N GLY A 103 -25.20 -1.54 -18.48
CA GLY A 103 -25.71 -2.20 -17.28
C GLY A 103 -24.82 -3.35 -16.80
N ASP A 104 -24.46 -4.25 -17.72
CA ASP A 104 -23.60 -5.41 -17.41
C ASP A 104 -22.19 -4.97 -16.98
N THR A 105 -21.66 -3.94 -17.66
CA THR A 105 -20.32 -3.38 -17.35
C THR A 105 -20.28 -2.79 -15.93
N ILE A 106 -21.31 -2.03 -15.55
CA ILE A 106 -21.43 -1.45 -14.20
C ILE A 106 -21.64 -2.55 -13.15
N GLY A 107 -22.45 -3.57 -13.48
CA GLY A 107 -22.66 -4.72 -12.61
C GLY A 107 -21.36 -5.44 -12.28
N ASP A 108 -20.53 -5.71 -13.29
CA ASP A 108 -19.23 -6.37 -13.11
C ASP A 108 -18.26 -5.50 -12.28
N LEU A 109 -18.15 -4.20 -12.57
CA LEU A 109 -17.30 -3.28 -11.80
C LEU A 109 -17.71 -3.22 -10.31
N ASN A 110 -19.01 -3.13 -10.02
CA ASN A 110 -19.50 -3.14 -8.63
C ASN A 110 -19.23 -4.48 -7.93
N SER A 111 -19.35 -5.61 -8.64
CA SER A 111 -19.05 -6.94 -8.09
C SER A 111 -17.58 -7.07 -7.67
N LYS A 112 -16.70 -6.28 -8.28
CA LYS A 112 -15.25 -6.20 -8.05
C LYS A 112 -14.85 -5.15 -7.02
N ARG A 113 -15.77 -4.77 -6.12
CA ARG A 113 -15.56 -3.68 -5.15
C ARG A 113 -15.23 -2.33 -5.80
N GLY A 114 -15.58 -2.17 -7.08
CA GLY A 114 -15.40 -0.93 -7.81
C GLY A 114 -16.38 0.15 -7.35
N ARG A 115 -15.92 1.39 -7.31
CA ARG A 115 -16.76 2.57 -7.10
C ARG A 115 -16.84 3.35 -8.40
N ILE A 116 -18.03 3.48 -8.96
CA ILE A 116 -18.26 4.34 -10.13
C ILE A 116 -18.10 5.81 -9.70
N ASP A 117 -17.31 6.56 -10.46
CA ASP A 117 -17.05 7.98 -10.24
C ASP A 117 -17.91 8.83 -11.17
N SER A 118 -17.80 8.56 -12.47
CA SER A 118 -18.54 9.29 -13.50
C SER A 118 -18.97 8.38 -14.64
N MET A 119 -19.98 8.87 -15.36
CA MET A 119 -20.44 8.29 -16.61
C MET A 119 -20.68 9.42 -17.59
N GLU A 120 -20.07 9.32 -18.76
CA GLU A 120 -20.15 10.34 -19.81
C GLU A 120 -20.76 9.76 -21.09
N ASP A 121 -21.61 10.56 -21.72
CA ASP A 121 -22.20 10.26 -23.01
C ASP A 121 -21.25 10.67 -24.13
N LEU A 122 -20.72 9.68 -24.85
CA LEU A 122 -19.96 9.90 -26.07
C LEU A 122 -20.89 9.86 -27.30
N SER A 123 -20.37 10.28 -28.45
CA SER A 123 -21.12 10.24 -29.71
C SER A 123 -21.53 8.81 -30.07
N SER A 124 -22.66 8.68 -30.78
CA SER A 124 -23.12 7.43 -31.38
C SER A 124 -23.51 6.33 -30.40
N GLY A 125 -24.06 6.68 -29.23
CA GLY A 125 -24.57 5.70 -28.26
C GLY A 125 -23.47 4.94 -27.51
N ILE A 126 -22.28 5.53 -27.42
CA ILE A 126 -21.16 5.03 -26.62
C ILE A 126 -21.19 5.73 -25.26
N LYS A 127 -20.91 4.98 -24.20
CA LYS A 127 -20.73 5.48 -22.84
C LYS A 127 -19.28 5.32 -22.44
N GLU A 128 -18.75 6.31 -21.75
CA GLU A 128 -17.51 6.20 -20.99
C GLU A 128 -17.85 6.09 -19.50
N ILE A 129 -17.25 5.14 -18.80
CA ILE A 129 -17.46 4.87 -17.38
C ILE A 129 -16.12 4.96 -16.69
N THR A 130 -15.99 5.91 -15.76
CA THR A 130 -14.81 6.01 -14.88
C THR A 130 -15.13 5.37 -13.54
N ALA A 131 -14.27 4.48 -13.07
CA ALA A 131 -14.43 3.79 -11.79
C ALA A 131 -13.09 3.59 -11.09
N PHE A 132 -13.13 3.51 -9.77
CA PHE A 132 -11.99 3.15 -8.93
C PHE A 132 -12.12 1.72 -8.47
N VAL A 133 -11.18 0.85 -8.86
CA VAL A 133 -11.26 -0.59 -8.59
C VAL A 133 -9.93 -1.10 -8.01
N PRO A 134 -9.96 -1.89 -6.93
CA PRO A 134 -8.74 -2.53 -6.42
C PRO A 134 -8.09 -3.43 -7.47
N LEU A 135 -6.78 -3.29 -7.69
CA LEU A 135 -6.05 -4.05 -8.71
C LEU A 135 -6.21 -5.58 -8.54
N GLY A 136 -6.32 -6.05 -7.29
CA GLY A 136 -6.53 -7.47 -6.97
C GLY A 136 -7.80 -8.07 -7.58
N GLU A 137 -8.80 -7.24 -7.91
CA GLU A 137 -10.08 -7.67 -8.49
C GLU A 137 -10.10 -7.60 -10.03
N MET A 138 -9.06 -7.00 -10.62
CA MET A 138 -8.95 -6.70 -12.06
C MET A 138 -8.25 -7.78 -12.87
N PHE A 139 -7.77 -8.85 -12.23
CA PHE A 139 -7.18 -9.99 -12.95
C PHE A 139 -8.20 -10.61 -13.92
N GLY A 140 -7.82 -10.70 -15.21
CA GLY A 140 -8.68 -11.23 -16.27
C GLY A 140 -9.78 -10.28 -16.75
N TYR A 141 -9.80 -9.01 -16.29
CA TYR A 141 -10.87 -8.06 -16.61
C TYR A 141 -11.06 -7.86 -18.12
N THR A 142 -9.98 -7.72 -18.90
CA THR A 142 -10.05 -7.55 -20.36
C THR A 142 -10.78 -8.69 -21.06
N THR A 143 -10.55 -9.94 -20.62
CA THR A 143 -11.22 -11.12 -21.19
C THR A 143 -12.70 -11.13 -20.84
N ASN A 144 -13.04 -10.84 -19.58
CA ASN A 144 -14.44 -10.78 -19.13
C ASN A 144 -15.20 -9.67 -19.85
N LEU A 145 -14.64 -8.47 -19.92
CA LEU A 145 -15.22 -7.32 -20.62
C LEU A 145 -15.48 -7.65 -22.08
N ARG A 146 -14.52 -8.31 -22.76
CA ARG A 146 -14.68 -8.73 -24.15
C ARG A 146 -15.86 -9.70 -24.30
N SER A 147 -15.99 -10.69 -23.42
CA SER A 147 -17.10 -11.65 -23.48
C SER A 147 -18.46 -10.99 -23.23
N MET A 148 -18.57 -10.12 -22.23
CA MET A 148 -19.81 -9.42 -21.88
C MET A 148 -20.27 -8.46 -22.99
N THR A 149 -19.33 -7.81 -23.66
CA THR A 149 -19.62 -6.75 -24.64
C THR A 149 -19.50 -7.23 -26.09
N GLN A 150 -19.36 -8.55 -26.31
CA GLN A 150 -19.11 -9.14 -27.63
C GLN A 150 -17.87 -8.54 -28.32
N GLY A 151 -16.90 -8.07 -27.53
CA GLY A 151 -15.67 -7.42 -27.97
C GLY A 151 -15.83 -5.99 -28.46
N ARG A 152 -16.94 -5.32 -28.10
CA ARG A 152 -17.24 -3.95 -28.51
C ARG A 152 -16.87 -2.89 -27.48
N ALA A 153 -16.41 -3.29 -26.30
CA ALA A 153 -15.87 -2.38 -25.29
C ALA A 153 -14.35 -2.43 -25.19
N SER A 154 -13.77 -1.33 -24.72
CA SER A 154 -12.36 -1.21 -24.37
C SER A 154 -12.22 -0.68 -22.94
N SER A 155 -11.09 -1.00 -22.30
CA SER A 155 -10.77 -0.51 -20.97
C SER A 155 -9.32 -0.05 -20.90
N SER A 156 -9.07 1.02 -20.16
CA SER A 156 -7.74 1.43 -19.72
C SER A 156 -7.71 1.53 -18.21
N MET A 157 -6.54 1.35 -17.61
CA MET A 157 -6.37 1.52 -16.16
C MET A 157 -5.01 2.10 -15.82
N GLU A 158 -4.99 2.99 -14.85
CA GLU A 158 -3.78 3.61 -14.28
C GLU A 158 -3.83 3.57 -12.75
N LEU A 159 -2.66 3.55 -12.09
CA LEU A 159 -2.59 3.63 -10.63
C LEU A 159 -3.08 5.01 -10.19
N ASP A 160 -4.04 5.05 -9.28
CA ASP A 160 -4.57 6.30 -8.74
C ASP A 160 -4.01 6.56 -7.33
N HIS A 161 -4.29 5.65 -6.38
CA HIS A 161 -3.82 5.76 -4.99
C HIS A 161 -3.75 4.38 -4.32
N TYR A 162 -3.23 4.37 -3.10
CA TYR A 162 -3.33 3.23 -2.18
C TYR A 162 -4.43 3.48 -1.16
N ALA A 163 -5.28 2.48 -0.92
CA ALA A 163 -6.38 2.55 0.03
C ALA A 163 -6.32 1.40 1.04
N ASP A 164 -6.98 1.57 2.19
CA ASP A 164 -7.08 0.54 3.22
C ASP A 164 -7.80 -0.70 2.70
N VAL A 165 -7.18 -1.86 2.90
CA VAL A 165 -7.77 -3.16 2.58
C VAL A 165 -8.90 -3.46 3.57
N PRO A 166 -10.09 -3.86 3.08
CA PRO A 166 -11.19 -4.27 3.94
C PRO A 166 -10.79 -5.40 4.91
N PRO A 167 -11.27 -5.41 6.17
CA PRO A 167 -10.82 -6.36 7.20
C PRO A 167 -10.94 -7.84 6.81
N ASN A 168 -11.98 -8.21 6.06
CA ASN A 168 -12.19 -9.57 5.57
C ASN A 168 -11.11 -10.02 4.57
N VAL A 169 -10.66 -9.12 3.70
CA VAL A 169 -9.59 -9.40 2.72
C VAL A 169 -8.22 -9.38 3.40
N ALA A 170 -8.01 -8.42 4.32
CA ALA A 170 -6.76 -8.29 5.07
C ALA A 170 -6.44 -9.56 5.87
N GLN A 171 -7.42 -10.12 6.58
CA GLN A 171 -7.24 -11.36 7.36
C GLN A 171 -6.83 -12.54 6.47
N ALA A 172 -7.42 -12.68 5.28
CA ALA A 172 -7.06 -13.73 4.34
C ALA A 172 -5.63 -13.60 3.81
N ILE A 173 -5.18 -12.37 3.54
CA ILE A 173 -3.81 -12.08 3.10
C ILE A 173 -2.81 -12.41 4.22
N ILE A 174 -3.08 -11.96 5.44
CA ILE A 174 -2.22 -12.22 6.60
C ILE A 174 -2.11 -13.73 6.84
N ALA A 175 -3.22 -14.47 6.81
CA ALA A 175 -3.23 -15.92 7.00
C ALA A 175 -2.45 -16.67 5.91
N LYS A 176 -2.49 -16.20 4.66
CA LYS A 176 -1.75 -16.80 3.54
C LYS A 176 -0.25 -16.60 3.64
N ASN A 177 0.18 -15.43 4.11
CA ASN A 177 1.60 -15.05 4.21
C ASN A 177 2.23 -15.42 5.57
N ALA A 178 1.47 -15.94 6.53
CA ALA A 178 1.96 -16.42 7.82
C ALA A 178 2.62 -17.82 7.78
N LYS A 179 3.04 -18.29 6.60
CA LYS A 179 3.78 -19.55 6.40
C LYS A 179 5.24 -19.26 6.09
#